data_AF-A0A3M1LEJ3-F1
#
_entry.id   AF-A0A3M1LEJ3-F1
#
_cell.length_a   1.000
_cell.length_b   1.000
_cell.length_c   1.000
_cell.angle_alpha   90.00
_cell.angle_beta   90.00
_cell.angle_gamma   90.00
#
_symmetry.space_group_name_H-M   'P 1'
#
loop_
_entity.id
_entity.type
_entity.pdbx_description
1 polymer ?
#
loop_
_entity_poly.entity_id
_entity_poly.type
_entity_poly.pdbx_seq_one_letter_code
_entity_poly.pdbx_strand_id
1 'polypeptide(L)'
;MLNQWDCLLKNLGAWHGSFTRYSPEGREIEDIPTLVSLEARNNGKSIHQIVRRFPPAEEPNDLVLDYSELNDSILFFPDGTFSQGAKQWGRYFNFGGEFGLINGDRRLRLVQLYNQTGKFDRFVLIREKLNQPPTNYQPDLSIEQLIGEWQGTVTTISRDFQLTSLESYLKITQAGDNLMQQLTFGHSNNLKQISSTAKIKGNQLLFEQGDLPVQILLLPDGASCNCPLEIRYGFPFVLEMGWLISPTQRQRIIRSFNAKGEWLNCTLVKETKVI
;
A
#
# COMPACT_ATOMS: atom_id res chain seq x y z
N MET A 1 1.59 11.41 -22.28
CA MET A 1 1.38 11.75 -20.85
C MET A 1 0.36 10.77 -20.31
N LEU A 2 0.57 10.22 -19.11
CA LEU A 2 -0.33 9.22 -18.52
C LEU A 2 -1.66 9.90 -18.15
N ASN A 3 -2.78 9.41 -18.68
CA ASN A 3 -4.10 9.93 -18.31
C ASN A 3 -4.57 9.27 -17.01
N GLN A 4 -4.52 10.02 -15.91
CA GLN A 4 -4.91 9.54 -14.58
C GLN A 4 -6.39 9.15 -14.49
N TRP A 5 -7.26 9.81 -15.27
CA TRP A 5 -8.67 9.50 -15.29
C TRP A 5 -8.93 8.11 -15.88
N ASP A 6 -8.28 7.78 -17.01
CA ASP A 6 -8.40 6.45 -17.63
C ASP A 6 -7.88 5.33 -16.71
N CYS A 7 -6.88 5.63 -15.87
CA CYS A 7 -6.35 4.71 -14.88
C CYS A 7 -7.34 4.50 -13.71
N LEU A 8 -7.96 5.58 -13.23
CA LEU A 8 -9.05 5.51 -12.25
C LEU A 8 -10.21 4.64 -12.75
N LEU A 9 -10.60 4.75 -14.02
CA LEU A 9 -11.70 3.96 -14.61
C LEU A 9 -11.44 2.44 -14.57
N LYS A 10 -10.21 1.97 -14.28
CA LYS A 10 -9.93 0.55 -14.02
C LYS A 10 -10.52 0.04 -12.69
N ASN A 11 -10.93 0.95 -11.79
CA ASN A 11 -11.53 0.63 -10.50
C ASN A 11 -13.06 0.59 -10.50
N LEU A 12 -13.70 0.77 -11.66
CA LEU A 12 -15.17 0.72 -11.77
C LEU A 12 -15.74 -0.64 -11.34
N GLY A 13 -16.99 -0.61 -10.87
CA GLY A 13 -17.74 -1.78 -10.46
C GLY A 13 -18.08 -1.81 -8.97
N ALA A 14 -18.71 -2.90 -8.55
CA ALA A 14 -19.21 -3.10 -7.19
C ALA A 14 -18.24 -3.98 -6.40
N TRP A 15 -17.53 -3.41 -5.45
CA TRP A 15 -16.49 -4.10 -4.68
C TRP A 15 -17.03 -4.49 -3.31
N HIS A 16 -17.18 -5.78 -3.08
CA HIS A 16 -17.64 -6.36 -1.82
C HIS A 16 -16.44 -6.73 -0.96
N GLY A 17 -16.50 -6.44 0.34
CA GLY A 17 -15.39 -6.72 1.24
C GLY A 17 -15.69 -6.27 2.66
N SER A 18 -14.64 -5.92 3.38
CA SER A 18 -14.74 -5.31 4.70
C SER A 18 -13.63 -4.30 4.95
N PHE A 19 -13.89 -3.35 5.84
CA PHE A 19 -12.90 -2.41 6.36
C PHE A 19 -12.49 -2.93 7.74
N THR A 20 -11.31 -3.54 7.82
CA THR A 20 -10.80 -4.14 9.05
C THR A 20 -9.77 -3.21 9.69
N ARG A 21 -10.06 -2.73 10.89
CA ARG A 21 -9.19 -1.82 11.65
C ARG A 21 -8.24 -2.61 12.54
N TYR A 22 -6.98 -2.19 12.56
CA TYR A 22 -5.93 -2.81 13.37
C TYR A 22 -5.18 -1.77 14.20
N SER A 23 -4.70 -2.21 15.34
CA SER A 23 -3.73 -1.49 16.18
C SER A 23 -2.35 -1.37 15.50
N PRO A 24 -1.44 -0.51 16.01
CA PRO A 24 -0.07 -0.40 15.50
C PRO A 24 0.73 -1.69 15.53
N GLU A 25 0.38 -2.63 16.40
CA GLU A 25 1.04 -3.94 16.53
C GLU A 25 0.39 -5.04 15.66
N GLY A 26 -0.63 -4.70 14.87
CA GLY A 26 -1.30 -5.67 13.99
C GLY A 26 -2.36 -6.52 14.67
N ARG A 27 -2.88 -6.12 15.84
CA ARG A 27 -4.06 -6.75 16.45
C ARG A 27 -5.34 -6.16 15.86
N GLU A 28 -6.25 -7.01 15.40
CA GLU A 28 -7.57 -6.62 14.90
C GLU A 28 -8.40 -5.95 16.02
N ILE A 29 -9.07 -4.86 15.68
CA ILE A 29 -9.92 -4.07 16.58
C ILE A 29 -11.39 -4.20 16.18
N GLU A 30 -11.67 -4.12 14.89
CA GLU A 30 -13.03 -4.07 14.35
C GLU A 30 -13.02 -4.47 12.86
N ASP A 31 -14.05 -5.18 12.42
CA ASP A 31 -14.31 -5.49 11.01
C ASP A 31 -15.72 -5.03 10.64
N ILE A 32 -15.81 -4.15 9.63
CA ILE A 32 -17.09 -3.64 9.13
C ILE A 32 -17.26 -4.10 7.69
N PRO A 33 -18.22 -4.98 7.37
CA PRO A 33 -18.52 -5.33 5.98
C PRO A 33 -18.89 -4.09 5.16
N THR A 34 -18.48 -4.08 3.89
CA THR A 34 -18.68 -2.94 2.99
C THR A 34 -19.03 -3.36 1.57
N LEU A 35 -19.77 -2.47 0.91
CA LEU A 35 -19.94 -2.47 -0.55
C LEU A 35 -19.50 -1.11 -1.08
N VAL A 36 -18.45 -1.10 -1.90
CA VAL A 36 -17.91 0.11 -2.54
C VAL A 36 -18.19 0.05 -4.03
N SER A 37 -19.14 0.86 -4.50
CA SER A 37 -19.51 0.93 -5.92
C SER A 37 -18.90 2.17 -6.55
N LEU A 38 -18.26 2.02 -7.71
CA LEU A 38 -17.82 3.13 -8.57
C LEU A 38 -18.49 2.98 -9.94
N GLU A 39 -19.33 3.95 -10.30
CA GLU A 39 -20.06 3.97 -11.55
C GLU A 39 -19.65 5.16 -12.41
N ALA A 40 -19.31 4.87 -13.67
CA ALA A 40 -19.08 5.90 -14.66
C ALA A 40 -20.40 6.53 -15.10
N ARG A 41 -20.47 7.86 -15.08
CA ARG A 41 -21.57 8.67 -15.59
C ARG A 41 -21.09 9.60 -16.69
N ASN A 42 -22.03 10.20 -17.42
CA ASN A 42 -21.74 11.21 -18.45
C ASN A 42 -20.71 10.73 -19.48
N ASN A 43 -20.89 9.52 -20.01
CA ASN A 43 -19.96 8.85 -20.93
C ASN A 43 -18.54 8.72 -20.36
N GLY A 44 -18.42 8.40 -19.07
CA GLY A 44 -17.15 8.19 -18.39
C GLY A 44 -16.42 9.45 -17.99
N LYS A 45 -17.07 10.63 -18.00
CA LYS A 45 -16.46 11.91 -17.59
C LYS A 45 -16.65 12.28 -16.13
N SER A 46 -17.44 11.48 -15.41
CA SER A 46 -17.65 11.64 -13.97
C SER A 46 -17.85 10.28 -13.32
N ILE A 47 -17.49 10.15 -12.06
CA ILE A 47 -17.75 8.96 -11.26
C ILE A 47 -18.76 9.30 -10.17
N HIS A 48 -19.72 8.39 -9.99
CA HIS A 48 -20.54 8.29 -8.79
C HIS A 48 -20.03 7.14 -7.95
N GLN A 49 -19.57 7.45 -6.74
CA GLN A 49 -19.05 6.47 -5.80
C GLN A 49 -19.97 6.38 -4.59
N ILE A 50 -20.30 5.16 -4.19
CA ILE A 50 -21.02 4.86 -2.95
C ILE A 50 -20.13 3.95 -2.11
N VAL A 51 -19.83 4.37 -0.90
CA VAL A 51 -19.20 3.53 0.13
C VAL A 51 -20.28 3.20 1.15
N ARG A 52 -20.88 2.02 1.01
CA ARG A 52 -21.87 1.49 1.97
C ARG A 52 -21.17 0.65 3.03
N ARG A 53 -21.45 0.96 4.29
CA ARG A 53 -20.94 0.21 5.45
C ARG A 53 -22.08 -0.50 6.15
N PHE A 54 -21.82 -1.71 6.64
CA PHE A 54 -22.78 -2.54 7.37
C PHE A 54 -22.28 -2.79 8.80
N PRO A 55 -22.26 -1.76 9.68
CA PRO A 55 -21.84 -1.92 11.06
C PRO A 55 -22.72 -2.95 11.81
N PRO A 56 -22.15 -3.76 12.73
CA PRO A 56 -22.94 -4.67 13.54
C PRO A 56 -23.96 -3.92 14.40
N ALA A 57 -25.21 -4.39 14.43
CA ALA A 57 -26.29 -3.85 15.25
C ALA A 57 -26.70 -2.39 14.98
N GLU A 58 -26.26 -1.81 13.85
CA GLU A 58 -26.65 -0.49 13.38
C GLU A 58 -27.18 -0.57 11.94
N GLU A 59 -27.98 0.43 11.53
CA GLU A 59 -28.44 0.51 10.15
C GLU A 59 -27.27 0.80 9.19
N PRO A 60 -27.30 0.27 7.96
CA PRO A 60 -26.28 0.58 6.97
C PRO A 60 -26.20 2.09 6.70
N ASN A 61 -24.98 2.59 6.56
CA ASN A 61 -24.74 3.99 6.22
C ASN A 61 -23.96 4.13 4.91
N ASP A 62 -24.34 5.14 4.13
CA ASP A 62 -23.76 5.43 2.83
C ASP A 62 -22.96 6.75 2.89
N LEU A 63 -21.73 6.69 2.38
CA LEU A 63 -21.01 7.89 1.93
C LEU A 63 -21.09 7.95 0.41
N VAL A 64 -21.68 9.02 -0.11
CA VAL A 64 -21.84 9.26 -1.54
C VAL A 64 -20.88 10.35 -1.99
N LEU A 65 -20.13 10.10 -3.07
CA LEU A 65 -19.16 11.03 -3.65
C LEU A 65 -19.40 11.10 -5.16
N ASP A 66 -19.60 12.30 -5.70
CA ASP A 66 -19.63 12.56 -7.13
C ASP A 66 -18.44 13.45 -7.50
N TYR A 67 -17.67 13.06 -8.51
CA TYR A 67 -16.51 13.83 -8.97
C TYR A 67 -16.27 13.66 -10.47
N SER A 68 -15.74 14.71 -11.09
CA SER A 68 -15.34 14.76 -12.50
C SER A 68 -13.88 15.15 -12.68
N GLU A 69 -13.13 15.23 -11.59
CA GLU A 69 -11.71 15.56 -11.55
C GLU A 69 -11.03 14.83 -10.39
N LEU A 70 -9.71 14.70 -10.46
CA LEU A 70 -8.89 14.06 -9.44
C LEU A 70 -8.16 15.12 -8.62
N ASN A 71 -8.11 14.91 -7.30
CA ASN A 71 -7.26 15.70 -6.42
C ASN A 71 -5.77 15.48 -6.79
N ASP A 72 -4.94 16.51 -6.70
CA ASP A 72 -3.49 16.39 -6.95
C ASP A 72 -2.76 15.56 -5.87
N SER A 73 -3.46 15.08 -4.85
CA SER A 73 -2.96 14.20 -3.79
C SER A 73 -3.16 12.70 -4.07
N ILE A 74 -3.88 12.35 -5.15
CA ILE A 74 -4.07 10.97 -5.61
C ILE A 74 -3.33 10.72 -6.91
N LEU A 75 -2.84 9.49 -7.07
CA LEU A 75 -2.10 9.05 -8.24
C LEU A 75 -2.44 7.59 -8.55
N PHE A 76 -2.64 7.29 -9.83
CA PHE A 76 -2.94 5.98 -10.38
C PHE A 76 -1.84 5.51 -11.33
N PHE A 77 -1.52 4.23 -11.22
CA PHE A 77 -0.74 3.48 -12.20
C PHE A 77 -1.65 2.95 -13.31
N PRO A 78 -1.09 2.59 -14.49
CA PRO A 78 -1.88 2.16 -15.66
C PRO A 78 -2.83 0.99 -15.43
N ASP A 79 -2.56 0.14 -14.44
CA ASP A 79 -3.37 -1.03 -14.09
C ASP A 79 -4.53 -0.73 -13.13
N GLY A 80 -4.65 0.52 -12.64
CA GLY A 80 -5.64 0.92 -11.65
C GLY A 80 -5.13 0.91 -10.21
N THR A 81 -3.90 0.45 -9.97
CA THR A 81 -3.23 0.58 -8.67
C THR A 81 -3.12 2.06 -8.31
N PHE A 82 -3.31 2.44 -7.05
CA PHE A 82 -3.32 3.84 -6.65
C PHE A 82 -2.71 4.13 -5.29
N SER A 83 -2.28 5.38 -5.10
CA SER A 83 -1.96 5.95 -3.81
C SER A 83 -2.66 7.30 -3.65
N GLN A 84 -3.26 7.51 -2.50
CA GLN A 84 -3.88 8.77 -2.09
C GLN A 84 -3.38 9.14 -0.69
N GLY A 85 -3.14 10.41 -0.40
CA GLY A 85 -2.82 10.81 0.96
C GLY A 85 -2.28 12.21 1.09
N ALA A 86 -1.82 12.56 2.28
CA ALA A 86 -1.27 13.88 2.53
C ALA A 86 -0.08 14.18 1.57
N LYS A 87 -0.04 15.41 1.05
CA LYS A 87 1.08 15.92 0.23
C LYS A 87 2.22 16.49 1.09
N GLN A 88 1.92 16.76 2.35
CA GLN A 88 2.84 17.37 3.31
C GLN A 88 2.59 16.73 4.67
N TRP A 89 3.66 16.30 5.33
CA TRP A 89 3.64 16.01 6.75
C TRP A 89 3.96 17.28 7.55
N GLY A 90 3.25 17.48 8.66
CA GLY A 90 3.50 18.57 9.58
C GLY A 90 3.11 18.16 11.00
N ARG A 91 3.79 18.71 12.00
CA ARG A 91 3.42 18.53 13.41
C ARG A 91 2.00 19.07 13.64
N TYR A 92 1.24 18.39 14.49
CA TYR A 92 -0.14 18.73 14.90
C TYR A 92 -1.26 18.46 13.90
N PHE A 93 -0.96 17.91 12.73
CA PHE A 93 -1.98 17.44 11.78
C PHE A 93 -2.04 15.92 11.77
N ASN A 94 -3.24 15.36 11.59
CA ASN A 94 -3.37 13.95 11.28
C ASN A 94 -2.69 13.68 9.92
N PHE A 95 -1.93 12.60 9.85
CA PHE A 95 -1.18 12.24 8.66
C PHE A 95 -1.43 10.79 8.29
N GLY A 96 -1.34 10.50 7.00
CA GLY A 96 -1.56 9.15 6.52
C GLY A 96 -1.62 9.08 5.01
N GLY A 97 -1.78 7.84 4.55
CA GLY A 97 -1.96 7.51 3.15
C GLY A 97 -2.79 6.24 3.00
N GLU A 98 -3.49 6.18 1.89
CA GLU A 98 -4.18 5.02 1.39
C GLU A 98 -3.46 4.51 0.14
N PHE A 99 -3.38 3.18 0.06
CA PHE A 99 -2.80 2.44 -1.04
C PHE A 99 -3.83 1.44 -1.53
N GLY A 100 -3.96 1.25 -2.84
CA GLY A 100 -4.78 0.20 -3.41
C GLY A 100 -4.03 -0.54 -4.50
N LEU A 101 -3.74 -1.82 -4.25
CA LEU A 101 -3.21 -2.76 -5.24
C LEU A 101 -4.37 -3.54 -5.86
N ILE A 102 -4.35 -3.73 -7.19
CA ILE A 102 -5.42 -4.43 -7.92
C ILE A 102 -4.84 -5.59 -8.75
N ASN A 103 -5.51 -6.74 -8.69
CA ASN A 103 -5.16 -7.93 -9.47
C ASN A 103 -6.41 -8.71 -9.85
N GLY A 104 -6.82 -8.61 -11.12
CA GLY A 104 -8.02 -9.26 -11.63
C GLY A 104 -9.28 -8.74 -10.94
N ASP A 105 -10.07 -9.64 -10.37
CA ASP A 105 -11.32 -9.33 -9.65
C ASP A 105 -11.08 -9.03 -8.16
N ARG A 106 -9.83 -8.91 -7.72
CA ARG A 106 -9.45 -8.61 -6.34
C ARG A 106 -8.72 -7.29 -6.27
N ARG A 107 -8.98 -6.55 -5.20
CA ARG A 107 -8.13 -5.43 -4.80
C ARG A 107 -7.92 -5.48 -3.30
N LEU A 108 -6.73 -5.04 -2.90
CA LEU A 108 -6.32 -4.96 -1.52
C LEU A 108 -5.91 -3.52 -1.27
N ARG A 109 -6.54 -2.89 -0.28
CA ARG A 109 -6.21 -1.52 0.11
C ARG A 109 -5.72 -1.48 1.55
N LEU A 110 -4.84 -0.53 1.82
CA LEU A 110 -4.30 -0.31 3.14
C LEU A 110 -4.28 1.19 3.43
N VAL A 111 -4.89 1.60 4.54
CA VAL A 111 -4.82 2.96 5.06
C VAL A 111 -3.88 2.98 6.26
N GLN A 112 -2.80 3.76 6.20
CA GLN A 112 -1.89 3.99 7.32
C GLN A 112 -2.20 5.34 7.96
N LEU A 113 -2.36 5.39 9.29
CA LEU A 113 -2.71 6.60 10.03
C LEU A 113 -1.73 6.88 11.16
N TYR A 114 -1.34 8.14 11.26
CA TYR A 114 -0.47 8.69 12.29
C TYR A 114 -1.22 9.76 13.08
N ASN A 115 -0.95 9.80 14.37
CA ASN A 115 -1.48 10.83 15.24
C ASN A 115 -0.73 12.16 15.07
N GLN A 116 -1.21 13.19 15.79
CA GLN A 116 -0.67 14.55 15.74
C GLN A 116 0.78 14.68 16.25
N THR A 117 1.29 13.68 16.99
CA THR A 117 2.69 13.63 17.43
C THR A 117 3.59 12.92 16.40
N GLY A 118 3.04 12.43 15.29
CA GLY A 118 3.76 11.69 14.27
C GLY A 118 3.98 10.22 14.61
N LYS A 119 3.34 9.66 15.65
CA LYS A 119 3.44 8.23 15.97
C LYS A 119 2.42 7.44 15.17
N PHE A 120 2.81 6.25 14.73
CA PHE A 120 1.90 5.34 14.04
C PHE A 120 0.76 4.95 14.99
N ASP A 121 -0.49 5.20 14.57
CA ASP A 121 -1.67 5.15 15.43
C ASP A 121 -2.52 3.91 15.14
N ARG A 122 -2.77 3.62 13.86
CA ARG A 122 -3.56 2.47 13.41
C ARG A 122 -3.43 2.30 11.90
N PHE A 123 -3.94 1.17 11.41
CA PHE A 123 -4.21 1.00 9.99
C PHE A 123 -5.56 0.35 9.74
N VAL A 124 -6.03 0.47 8.49
CA VAL A 124 -7.23 -0.22 8.00
C VAL A 124 -6.84 -1.06 6.80
N LEU A 125 -7.02 -2.38 6.89
CA LEU A 125 -6.88 -3.30 5.77
C LEU A 125 -8.24 -3.49 5.13
N ILE A 126 -8.33 -3.30 3.83
CA ILE A 126 -9.58 -3.37 3.07
C ILE A 126 -9.43 -4.43 1.99
N ARG A 127 -10.11 -5.56 2.19
CA ARG A 127 -10.01 -6.75 1.33
C ARG A 127 -11.27 -6.83 0.49
N GLU A 128 -11.15 -6.60 -0.81
CA GLU A 128 -12.32 -6.46 -1.69
C GLU A 128 -12.24 -7.42 -2.88
N LYS A 129 -13.43 -7.85 -3.32
CA LYS A 129 -13.66 -8.64 -4.51
C LYS A 129 -14.78 -8.03 -5.36
N LEU A 130 -14.59 -8.04 -6.67
CA LEU A 130 -15.50 -7.45 -7.63
C LEU A 130 -16.76 -8.30 -7.82
N ASN A 131 -17.93 -7.65 -7.77
CA ASN A 131 -19.28 -8.15 -8.00
C ASN A 131 -19.78 -9.27 -7.09
N GLN A 132 -18.97 -9.75 -6.15
CA GLN A 132 -19.34 -10.79 -5.20
C GLN A 132 -18.49 -10.70 -3.93
N PRO A 133 -19.01 -11.12 -2.77
CA PRO A 133 -18.23 -11.23 -1.55
C PRO A 133 -16.99 -12.13 -1.73
N PRO A 134 -15.87 -11.82 -1.07
CA PRO A 134 -14.71 -12.71 -1.05
C PRO A 134 -15.07 -14.04 -0.35
N THR A 135 -14.92 -15.15 -1.06
CA THR A 135 -15.18 -16.50 -0.53
C THR A 135 -13.91 -17.19 -0.02
N ASN A 136 -12.74 -16.81 -0.55
CA ASN A 136 -11.43 -17.34 -0.16
C ASN A 136 -10.45 -16.17 0.02
N TYR A 137 -9.84 -16.09 1.20
CA TYR A 137 -8.71 -15.22 1.46
C TYR A 137 -7.41 -15.97 1.21
N GLN A 138 -6.37 -15.25 0.79
CA GLN A 138 -5.02 -15.80 0.80
C GLN A 138 -4.61 -16.07 2.27
N PRO A 139 -3.68 -17.01 2.50
CA PRO A 139 -3.08 -17.18 3.81
C PRO A 139 -2.49 -15.86 4.34
N ASP A 140 -2.42 -15.74 5.66
CA ASP A 140 -1.68 -14.66 6.30
C ASP A 140 -0.23 -14.66 5.81
N LEU A 141 0.34 -13.46 5.64
CA LEU A 141 1.72 -13.34 5.23
C LEU A 141 2.65 -13.90 6.31
N SER A 142 3.61 -14.71 5.89
CA SER A 142 4.63 -15.31 6.74
C SER A 142 6.03 -14.97 6.22
N ILE A 143 7.03 -15.12 7.07
CA ILE A 143 8.43 -14.84 6.71
C ILE A 143 8.92 -15.85 5.69
N GLU A 144 8.55 -17.11 5.85
CA GLU A 144 8.93 -18.24 5.00
C GLU A 144 8.48 -18.02 3.55
N GLN A 145 7.30 -17.41 3.36
CA GLN A 145 6.82 -17.05 2.03
C GLN A 145 7.70 -15.99 1.35
N LEU A 146 8.30 -15.08 2.11
CA LEU A 146 9.14 -14.00 1.59
C LEU A 146 10.59 -14.43 1.33
N ILE A 147 11.13 -15.39 2.09
CA ILE A 147 12.51 -15.88 1.92
C ILE A 147 12.73 -16.38 0.49
N GLY A 148 13.84 -15.96 -0.12
CA GLY A 148 14.22 -16.34 -1.47
C GLY A 148 14.69 -15.14 -2.28
N GLU A 149 14.71 -15.33 -3.59
CA GLU A 149 15.14 -14.33 -4.56
C GLU A 149 13.94 -13.88 -5.38
N TRP A 150 13.84 -12.58 -5.61
CA TRP A 150 12.74 -11.93 -6.31
C TRP A 150 13.31 -11.06 -7.41
N GLN A 151 12.73 -11.13 -8.60
CA GLN A 151 13.08 -10.26 -9.72
C GLN A 151 11.84 -9.52 -10.17
N GLY A 152 11.98 -8.23 -10.46
CA GLY A 152 10.81 -7.42 -10.78
C GLY A 152 11.13 -6.06 -11.36
N THR A 153 10.06 -5.37 -11.73
CA THR A 153 10.11 -4.02 -12.28
C THR A 153 9.69 -2.99 -11.23
N VAL A 154 10.41 -1.87 -11.17
CA VAL A 154 10.17 -0.73 -10.29
C VAL A 154 9.71 0.44 -11.15
N THR A 155 8.43 0.75 -11.11
CA THR A 155 7.83 1.87 -11.84
C THR A 155 7.59 3.03 -10.89
N THR A 156 8.13 4.22 -11.19
CA THR A 156 7.93 5.42 -10.36
C THR A 156 7.23 6.50 -11.16
N ILE A 157 6.19 7.09 -10.56
CA ILE A 157 5.50 8.27 -11.09
C ILE A 157 5.81 9.46 -10.18
N SER A 158 6.42 10.49 -10.74
CA SER A 158 6.68 11.78 -10.08
C SER A 158 5.43 12.68 -10.09
N ARG A 159 5.49 13.81 -9.37
CA ARG A 159 4.36 14.74 -9.25
C ARG A 159 3.94 15.42 -10.56
N ASP A 160 4.81 15.46 -11.54
CA ASP A 160 4.55 15.92 -12.92
C ASP A 160 4.07 14.78 -13.84
N PHE A 161 3.68 13.64 -13.27
CA PHE A 161 3.15 12.46 -13.96
C PHE A 161 4.12 11.83 -14.98
N GLN A 162 5.43 12.07 -14.80
CA GLN A 162 6.46 11.35 -15.56
C GLN A 162 6.64 9.96 -14.96
N LEU A 163 6.60 8.96 -15.84
CA LEU A 163 6.74 7.56 -15.47
C LEU A 163 8.14 7.09 -15.86
N THR A 164 8.86 6.51 -14.89
CA THR A 164 10.13 5.85 -15.10
C THR A 164 10.05 4.39 -14.67
N SER A 165 10.86 3.54 -15.28
CA SER A 165 10.86 2.10 -14.99
C SER A 165 12.28 1.56 -14.95
N LEU A 166 12.57 0.75 -13.94
CA LEU A 166 13.87 0.11 -13.69
C LEU A 166 13.67 -1.37 -13.37
N GLU A 167 14.72 -2.16 -13.57
CA GLU A 167 14.77 -3.53 -13.09
C GLU A 167 15.23 -3.56 -11.63
N SER A 168 14.76 -4.58 -10.91
CA SER A 168 15.14 -4.85 -9.52
C SER A 168 15.31 -6.33 -9.27
N TYR A 169 16.18 -6.62 -8.31
CA TYR A 169 16.44 -7.93 -7.77
C TYR A 169 16.54 -7.82 -6.25
N LEU A 170 15.77 -8.62 -5.53
CA LEU A 170 15.68 -8.61 -4.08
C LEU A 170 15.98 -10.01 -3.55
N LYS A 171 17.00 -10.12 -2.70
CA LYS A 171 17.32 -11.34 -1.96
C LYS A 171 16.95 -11.18 -0.51
N ILE A 172 16.20 -12.15 0.02
CA ILE A 172 15.75 -12.21 1.41
C ILE A 172 16.25 -13.51 2.03
N THR A 173 16.99 -13.42 3.12
CA THR A 173 17.50 -14.56 3.89
C THR A 173 17.23 -14.38 5.37
N GLN A 174 17.21 -15.49 6.12
CA GLN A 174 17.03 -15.48 7.56
C GLN A 174 18.24 -16.12 8.25
N ALA A 175 18.69 -15.54 9.36
CA ALA A 175 19.70 -16.09 10.24
C ALA A 175 19.26 -15.91 11.71
N GLY A 176 18.75 -16.98 12.31
CA GLY A 176 18.11 -16.94 13.62
C GLY A 176 16.92 -15.97 13.60
N ASP A 177 16.90 -15.03 14.55
CA ASP A 177 15.85 -14.02 14.68
C ASP A 177 16.09 -12.77 13.81
N ASN A 178 17.01 -12.83 12.85
CA ASN A 178 17.29 -11.73 11.94
C ASN A 178 16.88 -12.08 10.51
N LEU A 179 16.17 -11.16 9.87
CA LEU A 179 15.90 -11.17 8.44
C LEU A 179 16.86 -10.21 7.75
N MET A 180 17.58 -10.66 6.74
CA MET A 180 18.48 -9.84 5.92
C MET A 180 17.87 -9.64 4.54
N GLN A 181 17.96 -8.42 4.03
CA GLN A 181 17.48 -8.05 2.71
C GLN A 181 18.58 -7.35 1.94
N GLN A 182 18.73 -7.72 0.66
CA GLN A 182 19.61 -7.06 -0.29
C GLN A 182 18.80 -6.73 -1.54
N LEU A 183 18.52 -5.44 -1.74
CA LEU A 183 17.82 -4.91 -2.91
C LEU A 183 18.82 -4.27 -3.86
N THR A 184 18.86 -4.78 -5.09
CA THR A 184 19.60 -4.20 -6.21
C THR A 184 18.61 -3.64 -7.22
N PHE A 185 18.79 -2.42 -7.70
CA PHE A 185 17.93 -1.81 -8.70
C PHE A 185 18.67 -0.78 -9.56
N GLY A 186 18.22 -0.58 -10.79
CA GLY A 186 18.82 0.38 -11.71
C GLY A 186 18.94 -0.17 -13.12
N HIS A 187 19.72 0.51 -13.96
CA HIS A 187 20.10 0.02 -15.27
C HIS A 187 21.43 -0.74 -15.19
N SER A 188 21.72 -1.62 -16.16
CA SER A 188 22.94 -2.44 -16.20
C SER A 188 24.23 -1.65 -15.97
N ASN A 189 24.26 -0.38 -16.36
CA ASN A 189 25.45 0.47 -16.31
C ASN A 189 25.50 1.34 -15.04
N ASN A 190 24.48 1.31 -14.18
CA ASN A 190 24.38 2.09 -12.95
C ASN A 190 23.42 1.41 -11.95
N LEU A 191 23.85 0.29 -11.41
CA LEU A 191 23.11 -0.45 -10.39
C LEU A 191 23.36 0.17 -9.01
N LYS A 192 22.29 0.35 -8.25
CA LYS A 192 22.32 0.72 -6.83
C LYS A 192 21.99 -0.50 -6.01
N GLN A 193 22.59 -0.59 -4.83
CA GLN A 193 22.33 -1.66 -3.89
C GLN A 193 22.05 -1.09 -2.51
N ILE A 194 21.04 -1.63 -1.83
CA ILE A 194 20.69 -1.33 -0.45
C ILE A 194 20.62 -2.66 0.30
N SER A 195 21.30 -2.72 1.45
CA SER A 195 21.21 -3.85 2.37
C SER A 195 20.61 -3.40 3.68
N SER A 196 19.75 -4.23 4.28
CA SER A 196 19.14 -3.95 5.57
C SER A 196 18.91 -5.23 6.36
N THR A 197 18.88 -5.09 7.69
CA THR A 197 18.62 -6.19 8.61
C THR A 197 17.48 -5.80 9.55
N ALA A 198 16.50 -6.70 9.67
CA ALA A 198 15.39 -6.58 10.60
C ALA A 198 15.47 -7.65 11.68
N LYS A 199 15.06 -7.30 12.90
CA LYS A 199 14.75 -8.28 13.95
C LYS A 199 13.34 -8.80 13.76
N ILE A 200 13.18 -10.11 13.88
CA ILE A 200 11.89 -10.80 13.81
C ILE A 200 11.26 -10.78 15.21
N LYS A 201 10.01 -10.32 15.29
CA LYS A 201 9.20 -10.30 16.51
C LYS A 201 7.78 -10.75 16.19
N GLY A 202 7.54 -12.07 16.22
CA GLY A 202 6.25 -12.63 15.82
C GLY A 202 5.95 -12.30 14.36
N ASN A 203 4.83 -11.61 14.10
CA ASN A 203 4.42 -11.13 12.77
C ASN A 203 4.98 -9.74 12.41
N GLN A 204 5.97 -9.24 13.14
CA GLN A 204 6.60 -7.93 12.91
C GLN A 204 8.08 -8.10 12.54
N LEU A 205 8.53 -7.34 11.55
CA LEU A 205 9.95 -7.14 11.23
C LEU A 205 10.35 -5.72 11.64
N LEU A 206 11.36 -5.58 12.49
CA LEU A 206 11.77 -4.29 13.05
C LEU A 206 13.17 -3.89 12.56
N PHE A 207 13.24 -2.76 11.86
CA PHE A 207 14.46 -2.17 11.33
C PHE A 207 14.90 -1.00 12.23
N GLU A 208 15.88 -1.24 13.09
CA GLU A 208 16.35 -0.25 14.09
C GLU A 208 17.67 0.43 13.70
N GLN A 209 18.30 0.01 12.60
CA GLN A 209 19.64 0.45 12.21
C GLN A 209 19.66 1.82 11.52
N GLY A 210 18.51 2.32 11.06
CA GLY A 210 18.40 3.62 10.38
C GLY A 210 18.03 4.77 11.31
N ASP A 211 18.12 6.00 10.79
CA ASP A 211 17.75 7.21 11.53
C ASP A 211 16.27 7.25 11.94
N LEU A 212 15.39 6.54 11.22
CA LEU A 212 14.01 6.32 11.62
C LEU A 212 13.78 4.81 11.78
N PRO A 213 13.42 4.34 12.98
CA PRO A 213 12.96 2.97 13.15
C PRO A 213 11.72 2.71 12.30
N VAL A 214 11.77 1.63 11.53
CA VAL A 214 10.70 1.21 10.62
C VAL A 214 10.25 -0.19 11.01
N GLN A 215 8.95 -0.44 10.86
CA GLN A 215 8.38 -1.77 11.01
C GLN A 215 7.75 -2.26 9.71
N ILE A 216 7.76 -3.57 9.51
CA ILE A 216 6.90 -4.26 8.56
C ILE A 216 6.01 -5.22 9.34
N LEU A 217 4.70 -4.99 9.31
CA LEU A 217 3.72 -5.94 9.83
C LEU A 217 3.35 -6.93 8.72
N LEU A 218 3.35 -8.21 9.05
CA LEU A 218 2.83 -9.29 8.22
C LEU A 218 1.36 -9.51 8.57
N LEU A 219 0.50 -9.42 7.56
CA LEU A 219 -0.93 -9.24 7.73
C LEU A 219 -1.74 -10.29 6.97
N PRO A 220 -3.05 -10.41 7.24
CA PRO A 220 -3.93 -11.32 6.50
C PRO A 220 -3.95 -11.06 5.00
N ASP A 221 -4.36 -12.09 4.24
CA ASP A 221 -4.51 -12.03 2.78
C ASP A 221 -3.21 -11.69 2.03
N GLY A 222 -2.06 -12.14 2.56
CA GLY A 222 -0.74 -11.87 2.00
C GLY A 222 -0.29 -10.40 2.11
N ALA A 223 -0.97 -9.58 2.90
CA ALA A 223 -0.66 -8.16 3.04
C ALA A 223 0.60 -7.91 3.88
N SER A 224 1.25 -6.77 3.62
CA SER A 224 2.24 -6.19 4.53
C SER A 224 2.06 -4.68 4.66
N CYS A 225 2.30 -4.16 5.86
CA CYS A 225 2.29 -2.74 6.17
C CYS A 225 3.70 -2.32 6.58
N ASN A 226 4.40 -1.60 5.70
CA ASN A 226 5.72 -1.03 5.97
C ASN A 226 5.57 0.46 6.32
N CYS A 227 5.98 0.84 7.52
CA CYS A 227 5.83 2.20 8.03
C CYS A 227 6.87 2.56 9.11
N PRO A 228 7.31 3.83 9.19
CA PRO A 228 7.98 4.36 10.37
C PRO A 228 7.17 4.15 11.65
N LEU A 229 7.84 3.83 12.76
CA LEU A 229 7.18 3.83 14.08
C LEU A 229 6.77 5.24 14.51
N GLU A 230 7.60 6.22 14.17
CA GLU A 230 7.38 7.64 14.39
C GLU A 230 8.00 8.44 13.24
N ILE A 231 7.24 9.36 12.66
CA ILE A 231 7.73 10.31 11.66
C ILE A 231 8.34 11.50 12.40
N ARG A 232 9.59 11.83 12.09
CA ARG A 232 10.31 12.96 12.69
C ARG A 232 10.79 13.93 11.62
N TYR A 233 10.74 15.21 11.96
CA TYR A 233 11.23 16.28 11.09
C TYR A 233 12.74 16.11 10.82
N GLY A 234 13.16 16.41 9.59
CA GLY A 234 14.56 16.33 9.18
C GLY A 234 14.97 14.98 8.60
N PHE A 235 14.08 13.98 8.62
CA PHE A 235 14.36 12.65 8.09
C PHE A 235 13.40 12.29 6.97
N PRO A 236 13.89 11.83 5.80
CA PRO A 236 13.03 11.31 4.75
C PRO A 236 12.39 10.00 5.23
N PHE A 237 11.21 9.70 4.69
CA PHE A 237 10.49 8.48 5.05
C PHE A 237 9.62 8.00 3.89
N VAL A 238 9.15 6.77 4.02
CA VAL A 238 8.20 6.17 3.08
C VAL A 238 7.03 5.59 3.84
N LEU A 239 5.88 5.53 3.16
CA LEU A 239 4.74 4.73 3.57
C LEU A 239 4.56 3.65 2.50
N GLU A 240 4.50 2.38 2.88
CA GLU A 240 4.46 1.28 1.91
C GLU A 240 3.46 0.18 2.29
N MET A 241 2.78 -0.30 1.25
CA MET A 241 1.94 -1.48 1.28
C MET A 241 2.55 -2.55 0.39
N GLY A 242 2.55 -3.80 0.83
CA GLY A 242 2.85 -4.96 -0.02
C GLY A 242 1.71 -5.96 -0.05
N TRP A 243 1.62 -6.73 -1.13
CA TRP A 243 0.68 -7.83 -1.29
C TRP A 243 1.36 -9.02 -1.99
N LEU A 244 1.44 -10.14 -1.29
CA LEU A 244 1.79 -11.43 -1.87
C LEU A 244 0.52 -12.03 -2.50
N ILE A 245 0.37 -11.83 -3.80
CA ILE A 245 -0.82 -12.22 -4.58
C ILE A 245 -0.89 -13.75 -4.73
N SER A 246 0.28 -14.37 -4.90
CA SER A 246 0.46 -15.82 -4.98
C SER A 246 1.85 -16.17 -4.40
N PRO A 247 2.17 -17.46 -4.17
CA PRO A 247 3.47 -17.87 -3.63
C PRO A 247 4.69 -17.35 -4.41
N THR A 248 4.50 -16.96 -5.66
CA THR A 248 5.56 -16.49 -6.55
C THR A 248 5.34 -15.08 -7.08
N GLN A 249 4.24 -14.40 -6.77
CA GLN A 249 3.95 -13.06 -7.28
C GLN A 249 3.66 -12.09 -6.14
N ARG A 250 4.39 -10.97 -6.14
CA ARG A 250 4.28 -9.94 -5.13
C ARG A 250 4.23 -8.56 -5.76
N GLN A 251 3.43 -7.68 -5.16
CA GLN A 251 3.40 -6.26 -5.50
C GLN A 251 3.68 -5.43 -4.27
N ARG A 252 4.28 -4.26 -4.47
CA ARG A 252 4.50 -3.25 -3.42
C ARG A 252 4.24 -1.87 -3.98
N ILE A 253 3.63 -1.01 -3.17
CA ILE A 253 3.43 0.39 -3.52
C ILE A 253 3.97 1.27 -2.40
N ILE A 254 4.78 2.26 -2.78
CA ILE A 254 5.58 3.09 -1.89
C ILE A 254 5.27 4.56 -2.19
N ARG A 255 4.85 5.30 -1.16
CA ARG A 255 4.72 6.77 -1.20
C ARG A 255 5.90 7.40 -0.49
N SER A 256 6.69 8.19 -1.21
CA SER A 256 7.98 8.70 -0.72
C SER A 256 7.91 10.17 -0.29
N PHE A 257 8.54 10.50 0.83
CA PHE A 257 8.60 11.86 1.37
C PHE A 257 10.06 12.28 1.66
N ASN A 258 10.36 13.57 1.44
CA ASN A 258 11.66 14.11 1.79
C ASN A 258 11.78 14.47 3.28
N ALA A 259 12.97 14.93 3.69
CA ALA A 259 13.27 15.37 5.06
C ALA A 259 12.40 16.53 5.57
N LYS A 260 11.77 17.29 4.67
CA LYS A 260 10.82 18.36 5.02
C LYS A 260 9.39 17.84 5.15
N GLY A 261 9.14 16.55 4.88
CA GLY A 261 7.81 15.95 4.86
C GLY A 261 7.02 16.21 3.58
N GLU A 262 7.65 16.72 2.52
CA GLU A 262 7.00 16.94 1.23
C GLU A 262 6.91 15.62 0.46
N TRP A 263 5.72 15.31 -0.07
CA TRP A 263 5.53 14.15 -0.95
C TRP A 263 6.31 14.34 -2.25
N LEU A 264 7.07 13.31 -2.65
CA LEU A 264 7.95 13.33 -3.82
C LEU A 264 7.40 12.57 -5.01
N ASN A 265 6.96 11.33 -4.80
CA ASN A 265 6.58 10.40 -5.85
C ASN A 265 5.82 9.19 -5.27
N CYS A 266 5.29 8.37 -6.18
CA CYS A 266 4.79 7.05 -5.86
C CYS A 266 5.52 6.00 -6.71
N THR A 267 5.90 4.88 -6.10
CA THR A 267 6.57 3.77 -6.76
C THR A 267 5.74 2.51 -6.63
N LEU A 268 5.56 1.78 -7.73
CA LEU A 268 4.96 0.45 -7.80
C LEU A 268 6.06 -0.56 -8.16
N VAL A 269 6.22 -1.59 -7.35
CA VAL A 269 7.10 -2.72 -7.61
C VAL A 269 6.23 -3.93 -7.91
N LYS A 270 6.52 -4.63 -9.00
CA LYS A 270 5.93 -5.93 -9.31
C LYS A 270 7.06 -6.94 -9.45
N GLU A 271 7.07 -7.96 -8.61
CA GLU A 271 8.17 -8.91 -8.49
C GLU A 271 7.68 -10.36 -8.50
N THR A 272 8.47 -11.22 -9.15
CA THR A 272 8.25 -12.66 -9.23
C THR A 272 9.38 -13.37 -8.50
N LYS A 273 9.04 -14.42 -7.75
CA LYS A 273 10.03 -15.26 -7.07
C LYS A 273 10.81 -16.10 -8.09
N VAL A 274 12.13 -16.11 -7.98
CA VAL A 274 13.02 -16.96 -8.77
C VAL A 274 12.89 -18.39 -8.22
N ILE A 275 12.56 -19.34 -9.10
CA ILE A 275 12.37 -20.77 -8.78
C ILE A 275 13.61 -21.55 -9.21
#